data_AF-A0A959T3C0-F1
#
_entry.id   AF-A0A959T3C0-F1
#
_cell.length_a   1.000
_cell.length_b   1.000
_cell.length_c   1.000
_cell.angle_alpha   90.00
_cell.angle_beta   90.00
_cell.angle_gamma   90.00
#
_symmetry.space_group_name_H-M   'P 1'
#
loop_
_entity.id
_entity.type
_entity.pdbx_description
1 polymer ?
#
loop_
_entity_poly.entity_id
_entity_poly.type
_entity_poly.pdbx_seq_one_letter_code
_entity_poly.pdbx_strand_id
1 'polypeptide(L)'
;TITFRRTGVGLLLLITVHLVVLHLAGVRDTVLMVWPLPPVVLLAALDRRPRMAPGLLLLAVLAAYTAHVLDRYAQKREERDRLVLAERTVAFDDPVVELLFRDVVDAIHDDGRWSALWKDETLPCTPTDLDQLRQEHFTGYWERYDVRLTLLGRDLRPRCTTAGEALDWTAFAELTGNGMPERDRPVLRTERQGGGDLLFLGAVLPRNAEVGPIVVELRSRLMPEGVGFPDLLLAGDRPINRRLERYA
;
A
#
# COMPACT_ATOMS: atom_id res chain seq x y z
N THR A 1 61.44 21.31 -8.08
CA THR A 1 60.71 22.10 -7.06
C THR A 1 59.59 22.97 -7.64
N ILE A 2 59.69 23.52 -8.85
CA ILE A 2 58.68 24.41 -9.46
C ILE A 2 57.39 23.67 -9.89
N THR A 3 57.49 22.43 -10.36
CA THR A 3 56.33 21.60 -10.76
C THR A 3 55.42 21.24 -9.60
N PHE A 4 55.99 20.91 -8.43
CA PHE A 4 55.25 20.57 -7.21
C PHE A 4 54.43 21.75 -6.65
N ARG A 5 54.92 22.99 -6.83
CA ARG A 5 54.21 24.20 -6.38
C ARG A 5 52.98 24.52 -7.26
N ARG A 6 53.03 24.18 -8.55
CA ARG A 6 51.90 24.36 -9.48
C ARG A 6 50.80 23.32 -9.26
N THR A 7 51.15 22.06 -8.99
CA THR A 7 50.16 21.02 -8.71
C THR A 7 49.43 21.26 -7.40
N GLY A 8 50.13 21.70 -6.34
CA GLY A 8 49.51 22.06 -5.06
C GLY A 8 48.52 23.23 -5.17
N VAL A 9 48.86 24.27 -5.94
CA VAL A 9 47.97 25.44 -6.14
C VAL A 9 46.73 25.07 -6.95
N GLY A 10 46.88 24.27 -8.01
CA GLY A 10 45.73 23.82 -8.81
C GLY A 10 44.73 22.98 -8.00
N LEU A 11 45.25 22.17 -7.09
CA LEU A 11 44.48 21.27 -6.25
C LEU A 11 43.69 22.01 -5.17
N LEU A 12 44.31 23.03 -4.57
CA LEU A 12 43.69 23.91 -3.59
C LEU A 12 42.57 24.73 -4.24
N LEU A 13 42.78 25.20 -5.48
CA LEU A 13 41.76 25.90 -6.26
C LEU A 13 40.57 24.98 -6.58
N LEU A 14 40.83 23.72 -6.91
CA LEU A 14 39.78 22.72 -7.19
C LEU A 14 38.94 22.39 -5.95
N ILE A 15 39.57 22.29 -4.77
CA ILE A 15 38.87 22.13 -3.49
C ILE A 15 38.01 23.36 -3.19
N THR A 16 38.53 24.57 -3.37
CA THR A 16 37.75 25.79 -3.11
C THR A 16 36.54 25.90 -4.03
N VAL A 17 36.69 25.57 -5.32
CA VAL A 17 35.58 25.56 -6.28
C VAL A 17 34.54 24.50 -5.88
N HIS A 18 34.97 23.31 -5.46
CA HIS A 18 34.07 22.25 -5.00
C HIS A 18 33.26 22.68 -3.77
N LEU A 19 33.91 23.29 -2.77
CA LEU A 19 33.24 23.80 -1.56
C LEU A 19 32.22 24.89 -1.89
N VAL A 20 32.54 25.80 -2.81
CA VAL A 20 31.63 26.86 -3.26
C VAL A 20 30.42 26.28 -4.00
N VAL A 21 30.62 25.30 -4.88
CA VAL A 21 29.53 24.61 -5.61
C VAL A 21 28.59 23.90 -4.64
N LEU A 22 29.12 23.20 -3.64
CA LEU A 22 28.31 22.51 -2.63
C LEU A 22 27.52 23.47 -1.73
N HIS A 23 28.12 24.61 -1.38
CA HIS A 23 27.44 25.66 -0.61
C HIS A 23 26.26 26.25 -1.40
N LEU A 24 26.45 26.53 -2.69
CA LEU A 24 25.39 27.02 -3.58
C LEU A 24 24.28 25.98 -3.82
N ALA A 25 24.61 24.68 -3.82
CA ALA A 25 23.65 23.59 -3.95
C ALA A 25 22.86 23.29 -2.66
N GLY A 26 23.13 24.00 -1.55
CA GLY A 26 22.41 23.83 -0.28
C GLY A 26 22.63 22.47 0.39
N VAL A 27 23.66 21.73 -0.02
CA VAL A 27 23.96 20.38 0.51
C VAL A 27 24.59 20.53 1.90
N ARG A 28 23.86 20.11 2.94
CA ARG A 28 24.34 20.11 4.35
C ARG A 28 25.09 18.85 4.77
N ASP A 29 25.26 17.90 3.86
CA ASP A 29 25.90 16.62 4.17
C ASP A 29 27.43 16.80 4.26
N THR A 30 27.95 16.79 5.49
CA THR A 30 29.37 17.04 5.80
C THR A 30 30.29 16.01 5.16
N VAL A 31 29.81 14.80 4.91
CA VAL A 31 30.57 13.73 4.24
C VAL A 31 30.79 14.08 2.76
N LEU A 32 29.77 14.62 2.08
CA LEU A 32 29.86 15.07 0.69
C LEU A 32 30.71 16.33 0.50
N MET A 33 31.01 17.06 1.57
CA MET A 33 31.86 18.25 1.54
C MET A 33 33.35 17.91 1.67
N VAL A 34 33.66 16.80 2.37
CA VAL A 34 35.04 16.43 2.75
C VAL A 34 35.58 15.29 1.88
N TRP A 35 34.74 14.53 1.18
CA TRP A 35 35.16 13.33 0.44
C TRP A 35 36.26 13.51 -0.63
N PRO A 36 36.46 14.65 -1.33
CA PRO A 36 37.53 14.71 -2.32
C PRO A 36 38.92 14.86 -1.67
N LEU A 37 39.01 15.21 -0.38
CA LEU A 37 40.29 15.46 0.28
C LEU A 37 41.14 14.18 0.48
N PRO A 38 40.61 13.08 1.04
CA PRO A 38 41.42 11.88 1.27
C PRO A 38 41.98 11.23 -0.01
N PRO A 39 41.21 11.05 -1.11
CA PRO A 39 41.75 10.50 -2.35
C PRO A 39 42.89 11.35 -2.92
N VAL A 40 42.76 12.67 -2.82
CA VAL A 40 43.74 13.60 -3.39
C VAL A 40 45.05 13.63 -2.59
N VAL A 41 44.97 13.60 -1.26
CA VAL A 41 46.15 13.48 -0.39
C VAL A 41 46.87 12.15 -0.65
N LEU A 42 46.12 11.06 -0.84
CA LEU A 42 46.70 9.74 -1.13
C LEU A 42 47.36 9.69 -2.50
N LEU A 43 46.73 10.24 -3.54
CA LEU A 43 47.33 10.35 -4.88
C LEU A 43 48.65 11.14 -4.85
N ALA A 44 48.69 12.26 -4.12
CA ALA A 44 49.93 13.03 -3.94
C ALA A 44 51.02 12.26 -3.17
N ALA A 45 50.62 11.35 -2.27
CA ALA A 45 51.56 10.48 -1.56
C ALA A 45 52.12 9.36 -2.45
N LEU A 46 51.31 8.79 -3.35
CA LEU A 46 51.77 7.80 -4.35
C LEU A 46 52.79 8.41 -5.32
N ASP A 47 52.56 9.64 -5.78
CA ASP A 47 53.43 10.35 -6.73
C ASP A 47 54.84 10.60 -6.16
N ARG A 48 54.96 10.80 -4.85
CA ARG A 48 56.25 11.03 -4.18
C ARG A 48 57.06 9.75 -3.97
N ARG A 49 56.42 8.62 -3.64
CA ARG A 49 57.04 7.29 -3.55
C ARG A 49 55.97 6.21 -3.75
N PRO A 50 56.01 5.42 -4.85
CA PRO A 50 55.04 4.36 -5.07
C PRO A 50 55.27 3.28 -4.02
N ARG A 51 54.36 3.19 -3.05
CA ARG A 51 54.28 2.13 -2.05
C ARG A 51 52.92 1.46 -2.18
N MET A 52 52.86 0.17 -1.89
CA MET A 52 51.62 -0.60 -2.00
C MET A 52 50.54 -0.12 -1.01
N ALA A 53 50.94 0.33 0.19
CA ALA A 53 50.01 0.74 1.24
C ALA A 53 49.14 1.98 0.88
N PRO A 54 49.68 3.11 0.36
CA PRO A 54 48.84 4.22 -0.11
C PRO A 54 47.82 3.84 -1.19
N GLY A 55 48.17 2.94 -2.11
CA GLY A 55 47.26 2.47 -3.16
C GLY A 55 46.10 1.64 -2.61
N LEU A 56 46.38 0.72 -1.68
CA LEU A 56 45.35 -0.05 -0.98
C LEU A 56 44.43 0.85 -0.14
N LEU A 57 45.00 1.85 0.54
CA LEU A 57 44.23 2.79 1.34
C LEU A 57 43.33 3.67 0.46
N LEU A 58 43.82 4.12 -0.70
CA LEU A 58 43.02 4.84 -1.69
C LEU A 58 41.82 4.00 -2.16
N LEU A 59 42.06 2.73 -2.48
CA LEU A 59 41.00 1.82 -2.90
C LEU A 59 39.97 1.58 -1.79
N ALA A 60 40.42 1.42 -0.54
CA ALA A 60 39.54 1.27 0.62
C ALA A 60 38.68 2.52 0.86
N VAL A 61 39.27 3.72 0.75
CA VAL A 61 38.55 4.99 0.88
C VAL A 61 37.50 5.14 -0.21
N LEU A 62 37.84 4.82 -1.47
CA LEU A 62 36.90 4.87 -2.58
C LEU A 62 35.74 3.88 -2.39
N ALA A 63 36.04 2.65 -1.95
CA ALA A 63 35.01 1.64 -1.67
C ALA A 63 34.09 2.05 -0.50
N ALA A 64 34.65 2.62 0.57
CA ALA A 64 33.85 3.14 1.69
C ALA A 64 32.95 4.30 1.25
N TYR A 65 33.47 5.19 0.40
CA TYR A 65 32.70 6.31 -0.14
C TYR A 65 31.55 5.83 -1.05
N THR A 66 31.81 4.89 -1.98
CA THR A 66 30.75 4.35 -2.83
C THR A 66 29.68 3.63 -2.02
N ALA A 67 30.06 2.85 -1.00
CA ALA A 67 29.13 2.21 -0.09
C ALA A 67 28.27 3.23 0.66
N HIS A 68 28.87 4.30 1.19
CA HIS A 68 28.14 5.36 1.88
C HIS A 68 27.15 6.08 0.95
N VAL A 69 27.56 6.42 -0.28
CA VAL A 69 26.68 7.05 -1.26
C VAL A 69 25.52 6.12 -1.60
N LEU A 70 25.78 4.83 -1.82
CA LEU A 70 24.74 3.85 -2.13
C LEU A 70 23.73 3.70 -0.97
N ASP A 71 24.20 3.67 0.28
CA ASP A 71 23.35 3.61 1.47
C ASP A 71 22.45 4.84 1.59
N ARG A 72 22.99 6.05 1.38
CA ARG A 72 22.19 7.29 1.40
C ARG A 72 21.13 7.32 0.30
N TYR A 73 21.45 6.85 -0.90
CA TYR A 73 20.47 6.71 -1.98
C TYR A 73 19.43 5.63 -1.68
N ALA A 74 19.82 4.52 -1.05
CA ALA A 74 18.91 3.46 -0.64
C ALA A 74 17.92 3.96 0.41
N GLN A 75 18.38 4.66 1.44
CA GLN A 75 17.53 5.25 2.49
C GLN A 75 16.54 6.26 1.90
N LYS A 76 17.00 7.17 1.04
CA LYS A 76 16.13 8.16 0.41
C LYS A 76 15.10 7.53 -0.52
N ARG A 77 15.46 6.42 -1.18
CA ARG A 77 14.53 5.64 -2.00
C ARG A 77 13.50 4.95 -1.11
N GLU A 78 13.93 4.33 -0.02
CA GLU A 78 13.05 3.65 0.91
C GLU A 78 12.03 4.62 1.53
N GLU A 79 12.46 5.83 1.90
CA GLU A 79 11.55 6.87 2.42
C GLU A 79 10.47 7.27 1.40
N ARG A 80 10.86 7.45 0.13
CA ARG A 80 9.91 7.72 -0.96
C ARG A 80 8.96 6.54 -1.19
N ASP A 81 9.49 5.33 -1.18
CA ASP A 81 8.71 4.12 -1.38
C ASP A 81 7.69 3.95 -0.24
N ARG A 82 8.08 4.24 1.02
CA ARG A 82 7.18 4.24 2.19
C ARG A 82 6.07 5.28 2.07
N LEU A 83 6.37 6.49 1.61
CA LEU A 83 5.35 7.53 1.41
C LEU A 83 4.32 7.11 0.36
N VAL A 84 4.76 6.55 -0.77
CA VAL A 84 3.87 6.02 -1.81
C VAL A 84 3.03 4.87 -1.28
N LEU A 85 3.60 4.01 -0.42
CA LEU A 85 2.84 2.95 0.23
C LEU A 85 1.77 3.50 1.17
N ALA A 86 2.12 4.48 2.01
CA ALA A 86 1.19 5.13 2.93
C ALA A 86 0.04 5.83 2.20
N GLU A 87 0.33 6.56 1.13
CA GLU A 87 -0.68 7.20 0.28
C GLU A 87 -1.62 6.15 -0.35
N ARG A 88 -1.07 5.02 -0.81
CA ARG A 88 -1.88 3.91 -1.32
C ARG A 88 -2.74 3.27 -0.25
N THR A 89 -2.22 3.08 0.98
CA THR A 89 -3.01 2.55 2.10
C THR A 89 -4.20 3.45 2.40
N VAL A 90 -4.01 4.76 2.45
CA VAL A 90 -5.10 5.73 2.65
C VAL A 90 -6.09 5.71 1.47
N ALA A 91 -5.63 5.52 0.23
CA ALA A 91 -6.51 5.41 -0.92
C ALA A 91 -7.35 4.11 -0.94
N PHE A 92 -6.95 3.07 -0.22
CA PHE A 92 -7.74 1.84 -0.09
C PHE A 92 -8.87 1.97 0.96
N ASP A 93 -8.74 2.87 1.92
CA ASP A 93 -9.80 3.24 2.87
C ASP A 93 -10.58 4.42 2.28
N ASP A 94 -11.46 4.16 1.31
CA ASP A 94 -12.31 5.20 0.70
C ASP A 94 -13.35 5.69 1.73
N PRO A 95 -13.21 6.90 2.30
CA PRO A 95 -14.09 7.37 3.36
C PRO A 95 -15.53 7.57 2.86
N VAL A 96 -15.72 7.72 1.55
CA VAL A 96 -17.05 7.85 0.95
C VAL A 96 -17.76 6.50 0.96
N VAL A 97 -17.05 5.42 0.64
CA VAL A 97 -17.61 4.05 0.70
C VAL A 97 -17.98 3.68 2.13
N GLU A 98 -17.12 3.99 3.10
CA GLU A 98 -17.39 3.71 4.51
C GLU A 98 -18.61 4.48 5.03
N LEU A 99 -18.70 5.77 4.72
CA LEU A 99 -19.83 6.61 5.12
C LEU A 99 -21.14 6.11 4.51
N LEU A 100 -21.16 5.86 3.20
CA LEU A 100 -22.38 5.42 2.52
C LEU A 100 -22.80 4.02 2.97
N PHE A 101 -21.84 3.13 3.26
CA PHE A 101 -22.17 1.80 3.74
C PHE A 101 -22.82 1.86 5.12
N ARG A 102 -22.36 2.77 5.98
CA ARG A 102 -23.01 3.03 7.27
C ARG A 102 -24.46 3.47 7.09
N ASP A 103 -24.74 4.37 6.15
CA ASP A 103 -26.10 4.82 5.85
C ASP A 103 -26.98 3.64 5.37
N VAL A 104 -26.42 2.73 4.55
CA VAL A 104 -27.12 1.51 4.11
C VAL A 104 -27.40 0.57 5.28
N VAL A 105 -26.42 0.37 6.17
CA VAL A 105 -26.60 -0.45 7.39
C VAL A 105 -27.74 0.11 8.23
N ASP A 106 -27.79 1.42 8.45
CA ASP A 106 -28.85 2.07 9.22
C ASP A 106 -30.22 1.95 8.52
N ALA A 107 -30.26 2.13 7.20
CA ALA A 107 -31.49 1.95 6.41
C ALA A 107 -32.05 0.52 6.45
N ILE A 108 -31.19 -0.50 6.37
CA ILE A 108 -31.59 -1.91 6.48
C ILE A 108 -32.14 -2.20 7.89
N HIS A 109 -31.54 -1.59 8.93
CA HIS A 109 -32.00 -1.76 10.29
C HIS A 109 -33.36 -1.14 10.59
N ASP A 110 -33.68 -0.03 9.92
CA ASP A 110 -34.94 0.68 10.10
C ASP A 110 -36.06 0.10 9.22
N ASP A 111 -35.72 -0.71 8.22
CA ASP A 111 -36.67 -1.45 7.41
C ASP A 111 -37.20 -2.70 8.13
N GLY A 112 -38.43 -2.57 8.65
CA GLY A 112 -39.11 -3.63 9.39
C GLY A 112 -39.36 -4.92 8.59
N ARG A 113 -39.31 -4.90 7.25
CA ARG A 113 -39.57 -6.09 6.41
C ARG A 113 -38.47 -7.14 6.55
N TRP A 114 -37.21 -6.71 6.55
CA TRP A 114 -36.05 -7.59 6.70
C TRP A 114 -35.92 -8.15 8.11
N SER A 115 -36.47 -7.44 9.09
CA SER A 115 -36.52 -7.92 10.48
C SER A 115 -37.27 -9.25 10.64
N ALA A 116 -38.22 -9.58 9.74
CA ALA A 116 -38.96 -10.85 9.79
C ALA A 116 -38.15 -12.04 9.25
N LEU A 117 -37.50 -11.87 8.09
CA LEU A 117 -36.56 -12.84 7.51
C LEU A 117 -35.36 -13.12 8.44
N TRP A 118 -34.96 -12.11 9.19
CA TRP A 118 -33.96 -12.21 10.23
C TRP A 118 -34.42 -13.01 11.45
N LYS A 119 -35.62 -12.75 11.96
CA LYS A 119 -36.10 -13.37 13.22
C LYS A 119 -36.42 -14.86 13.11
N ASP A 120 -36.89 -15.31 11.95
CA ASP A 120 -37.36 -16.68 11.78
C ASP A 120 -36.46 -17.46 10.79
N GLU A 121 -35.60 -18.31 11.34
CA GLU A 121 -34.70 -19.17 10.57
C GLU A 121 -35.43 -20.29 9.81
N THR A 122 -36.68 -20.59 10.19
CA THR A 122 -37.48 -21.64 9.57
C THR A 122 -38.11 -21.20 8.25
N LEU A 123 -38.19 -19.89 8.01
CA LEU A 123 -38.57 -19.35 6.71
C LEU A 123 -37.52 -19.73 5.65
N PRO A 124 -37.94 -20.26 4.49
CA PRO A 124 -37.02 -20.51 3.40
C PRO A 124 -36.47 -19.18 2.90
N CYS A 125 -35.16 -18.98 2.98
CA CYS A 125 -34.51 -17.84 2.35
C CYS A 125 -34.17 -18.19 0.90
N THR A 126 -34.60 -17.35 -0.04
CA THR A 126 -34.25 -17.49 -1.45
C THR A 126 -33.23 -16.43 -1.87
N PRO A 127 -32.39 -16.69 -2.89
CA PRO A 127 -31.51 -15.68 -3.48
C PRO A 127 -32.29 -14.43 -3.96
N THR A 128 -33.53 -14.61 -4.38
CA THR A 128 -34.43 -13.52 -4.82
C THR A 128 -34.75 -12.55 -3.69
N ASP A 129 -34.94 -13.05 -2.46
CA ASP A 129 -35.20 -12.20 -1.30
C ASP A 129 -34.00 -11.29 -1.03
N LEU A 130 -32.79 -11.86 -1.03
CA LEU A 130 -31.58 -11.04 -0.87
C LEU A 130 -31.33 -10.10 -2.05
N ASP A 131 -31.68 -10.50 -3.27
CA ASP A 131 -31.57 -9.63 -4.43
C ASP A 131 -32.54 -8.44 -4.34
N GLN A 132 -33.72 -8.62 -3.74
CA GLN A 132 -34.63 -7.50 -3.46
C GLN A 132 -34.02 -6.53 -2.44
N LEU A 133 -33.40 -7.02 -1.36
CA LEU A 133 -32.67 -6.16 -0.41
C LEU A 133 -31.54 -5.39 -1.11
N ARG A 134 -30.80 -6.07 -1.99
CA ARG A 134 -29.76 -5.44 -2.82
C ARG A 134 -30.34 -4.32 -3.69
N GLN A 135 -31.45 -4.57 -4.38
CA GLN A 135 -32.07 -3.59 -5.29
C GLN A 135 -32.72 -2.41 -4.55
N GLU A 136 -33.18 -2.59 -3.31
CA GLU A 136 -33.79 -1.51 -2.52
C GLU A 136 -32.73 -0.61 -1.88
N HIS A 137 -31.66 -1.20 -1.32
CA HIS A 137 -30.69 -0.46 -0.49
C HIS A 137 -29.35 -0.15 -1.19
N PHE A 138 -28.95 -0.93 -2.20
CA PHE A 138 -27.70 -0.74 -2.93
C PHE A 138 -27.92 -0.16 -4.33
N THR A 139 -28.46 1.06 -4.39
CA THR A 139 -28.73 1.80 -5.65
C THR A 139 -27.84 3.03 -5.82
N GLY A 140 -27.79 3.60 -7.04
CA GLY A 140 -27.07 4.85 -7.32
C GLY A 140 -25.55 4.70 -7.19
N TYR A 141 -24.98 5.15 -6.06
CA TYR A 141 -23.52 5.08 -5.81
C TYR A 141 -22.99 3.64 -5.96
N TRP A 142 -23.77 2.66 -5.53
CA TRP A 142 -23.39 1.25 -5.49
C TRP A 142 -23.38 0.55 -6.85
N GLU A 143 -23.89 1.19 -7.91
CA GLU A 143 -23.89 0.61 -9.26
C GLU A 143 -22.49 0.43 -9.85
N ARG A 144 -21.48 1.08 -9.27
CA ARG A 144 -20.07 0.86 -9.61
C ARG A 144 -19.49 -0.42 -8.98
N TYR A 145 -20.23 -1.08 -8.10
CA TYR A 145 -19.81 -2.32 -7.42
C TYR A 145 -20.72 -3.49 -7.83
N ASP A 146 -20.14 -4.68 -7.98
CA ASP A 146 -20.87 -5.93 -7.94
C ASP A 146 -21.10 -6.27 -6.46
N VAL A 147 -22.33 -6.05 -6.00
CA VAL A 147 -22.74 -6.23 -4.60
C VAL A 147 -23.26 -7.64 -4.42
N ARG A 148 -22.61 -8.40 -3.54
CA ARG A 148 -23.03 -9.76 -3.17
C ARG A 148 -23.40 -9.78 -1.71
N LEU A 149 -24.51 -10.45 -1.42
CA LEU A 149 -25.07 -10.55 -0.09
C LEU A 149 -25.15 -12.01 0.29
N THR A 150 -24.66 -12.33 1.48
CA THR A 150 -24.79 -13.66 2.06
C THR A 150 -25.41 -13.53 3.44
N LEU A 151 -26.60 -14.09 3.62
CA LEU A 151 -27.23 -14.16 4.94
C LEU A 151 -26.71 -15.39 5.67
N LEU A 152 -26.18 -15.17 6.87
CA LEU A 152 -25.77 -16.25 7.75
C LEU A 152 -26.89 -16.61 8.74
N GLY A 153 -26.90 -17.87 9.19
CA GLY A 153 -27.69 -18.32 10.32
C GLY A 153 -27.04 -17.96 11.65
N ARG A 154 -27.72 -18.27 12.75
CA ARG A 154 -27.20 -18.20 14.14
C ARG A 154 -25.95 -19.05 14.33
N ASP A 155 -25.84 -20.13 13.57
CA ASP A 155 -24.67 -21.03 13.53
C ASP A 155 -23.53 -20.47 12.66
N LEU A 156 -23.67 -19.25 12.14
CA LEU A 156 -22.71 -18.55 11.29
C LEU A 156 -22.44 -19.26 9.94
N ARG A 157 -23.34 -20.16 9.54
CA ARG A 157 -23.29 -20.81 8.22
C ARG A 157 -24.16 -20.08 7.22
N PRO A 158 -23.80 -20.10 5.93
CA PRO A 158 -24.59 -19.45 4.89
C PRO A 158 -25.96 -20.12 4.74
N ARG A 159 -27.03 -19.33 4.86
CA ARG A 159 -28.41 -19.74 4.60
C ARG A 159 -28.80 -19.53 3.14
N CYS A 160 -28.44 -18.36 2.61
CA CYS A 160 -28.73 -17.96 1.25
C CYS A 160 -27.72 -16.90 0.82
N THR A 161 -27.46 -16.84 -0.47
CA THR A 161 -26.52 -15.91 -1.06
C THR A 161 -27.03 -15.44 -2.41
N THR A 162 -26.73 -14.20 -2.78
CA THR A 162 -26.92 -13.71 -4.15
C THR A 162 -25.77 -14.12 -5.08
N ALA A 163 -24.67 -14.61 -4.51
CA ALA A 163 -23.54 -15.15 -5.26
C ALA A 163 -23.71 -16.66 -5.50
N GLY A 164 -23.05 -17.19 -6.52
CA GLY A 164 -23.02 -18.65 -6.74
C GLY A 164 -22.23 -19.42 -5.67
N GLU A 165 -21.32 -18.73 -4.98
CA GLU A 165 -20.49 -19.26 -3.90
C GLU A 165 -20.70 -18.40 -2.66
N ALA A 166 -21.11 -19.03 -1.55
CA ALA A 166 -21.46 -18.32 -0.32
C ALA A 166 -20.23 -18.18 0.58
N LEU A 167 -19.95 -16.95 1.03
CA LEU A 167 -18.91 -16.70 2.03
C LEU A 167 -19.44 -17.05 3.42
N ASP A 168 -18.78 -17.97 4.12
CA ASP A 168 -19.08 -18.28 5.52
C ASP A 168 -18.39 -17.29 6.47
N TRP A 169 -18.75 -17.31 7.76
CA TRP A 169 -18.17 -16.39 8.73
C TRP A 169 -16.68 -16.61 8.97
N THR A 170 -16.20 -17.86 8.86
CA THR A 170 -14.79 -18.17 9.08
C THR A 170 -13.92 -17.56 8.00
N ALA A 171 -14.30 -17.72 6.73
CA ALA A 171 -13.65 -17.09 5.60
C ALA A 171 -13.75 -15.56 5.70
N PHE A 172 -14.92 -15.02 6.04
CA PHE A 172 -15.07 -13.58 6.29
C PHE A 172 -14.10 -13.10 7.39
N ALA A 173 -14.06 -13.77 8.54
CA ALA A 173 -13.21 -13.39 9.67
C ALA A 173 -11.72 -13.45 9.34
N GLU A 174 -11.27 -14.47 8.58
CA GLU A 174 -9.89 -14.56 8.09
C GLU A 174 -9.54 -13.36 7.21
N LEU A 175 -10.42 -13.00 6.27
CA LEU A 175 -10.20 -11.88 5.34
C LEU A 175 -10.28 -10.51 6.03
N THR A 176 -11.06 -10.38 7.12
CA THR A 176 -11.18 -9.13 7.89
C THR A 176 -10.24 -9.03 9.11
N GLY A 177 -9.40 -10.03 9.36
CA GLY A 177 -8.38 -10.00 10.42
C GLY A 177 -8.88 -10.36 11.83
N ASN A 178 -9.80 -11.31 11.95
CA ASN A 178 -10.34 -11.86 13.21
C ASN A 178 -11.05 -10.85 14.14
N GLY A 179 -11.26 -9.61 13.71
CA GLY A 179 -12.08 -8.64 14.43
C GLY A 179 -13.56 -8.86 14.14
N MET A 180 -14.38 -9.05 15.18
CA MET A 180 -15.83 -8.95 15.01
C MET A 180 -16.17 -7.51 14.60
N PRO A 181 -16.95 -7.30 13.54
CA PRO A 181 -17.51 -5.99 13.28
C PRO A 181 -18.28 -5.49 14.51
N GLU A 182 -18.26 -4.17 14.71
CA GLU A 182 -19.10 -3.54 15.73
C GLU A 182 -20.31 -2.92 15.03
N ARG A 183 -21.45 -2.90 15.71
CA ARG A 183 -22.71 -2.38 15.14
C ARG A 183 -22.60 -0.95 14.63
N ASP A 184 -21.90 -0.10 15.39
CA ASP A 184 -21.73 1.33 15.06
C ASP A 184 -20.49 1.59 14.18
N ARG A 185 -19.73 0.54 13.88
CA ARG A 185 -18.54 0.55 13.03
C ARG A 185 -18.57 -0.69 12.12
N PRO A 186 -19.43 -0.67 11.09
CA PRO A 186 -19.42 -1.72 10.10
C PRO A 186 -17.99 -1.84 9.55
N VAL A 187 -17.38 -3.01 9.71
CA VAL A 187 -16.02 -3.22 9.24
C VAL A 187 -16.09 -3.26 7.72
N LEU A 188 -15.49 -2.29 7.05
CA LEU A 188 -15.17 -2.36 5.63
C LEU A 188 -13.67 -2.58 5.53
N ARG A 189 -13.26 -3.75 5.01
CA ARG A 189 -11.85 -4.03 4.72
C ARG A 189 -11.65 -4.20 3.24
N THR A 190 -10.65 -3.49 2.73
CA THR A 190 -10.26 -3.53 1.33
C THR A 190 -9.19 -4.60 1.13
N GLU A 191 -9.52 -5.64 0.38
CA GLU A 191 -8.56 -6.61 -0.10
C GLU A 191 -8.35 -6.43 -1.61
N ARG A 192 -7.08 -6.46 -2.04
CA ARG A 192 -6.74 -6.42 -3.45
C ARG A 192 -6.73 -7.85 -4.00
N GLN A 193 -7.73 -8.17 -4.82
CA GLN A 193 -7.71 -9.44 -5.52
C GLN A 193 -6.77 -9.38 -6.73
N GLY A 194 -6.21 -10.54 -7.08
CA GLY A 194 -5.36 -10.69 -8.27
C GLY A 194 -6.13 -10.22 -9.52
N GLY A 195 -5.66 -9.15 -10.16
CA GLY A 195 -6.34 -8.55 -11.31
C GLY A 195 -6.60 -7.04 -11.19
N GLY A 196 -6.49 -6.47 -9.99
CA GLY A 196 -6.65 -5.03 -9.77
C GLY A 196 -8.02 -4.62 -9.23
N ASP A 197 -8.94 -5.56 -9.08
CA ASP A 197 -10.23 -5.34 -8.43
C ASP A 197 -10.06 -5.07 -6.93
N LEU A 198 -10.78 -4.06 -6.43
CA LEU A 198 -10.94 -3.80 -5.01
C LEU A 198 -12.14 -4.58 -4.49
N LEU A 199 -11.93 -5.41 -3.48
CA LEU A 199 -12.98 -6.08 -2.74
C LEU A 199 -13.13 -5.38 -1.38
N PHE A 200 -14.30 -4.82 -1.11
CA PHE A 200 -14.66 -4.36 0.23
C PHE A 200 -15.55 -5.41 0.89
N LEU A 201 -15.17 -5.85 2.08
CA LEU A 201 -15.92 -6.80 2.89
C LEU A 201 -16.51 -6.10 4.09
N GLY A 202 -17.82 -6.25 4.31
CA GLY A 202 -18.45 -5.84 5.55
C GLY A 202 -19.62 -6.69 5.99
N ALA A 203 -20.15 -6.39 7.18
CA ALA A 203 -21.25 -7.15 7.75
C ALA A 203 -22.29 -6.24 8.41
N VAL A 204 -23.56 -6.56 8.19
CA VAL A 204 -24.71 -5.99 8.88
C VAL A 204 -25.06 -6.91 10.04
N LEU A 205 -24.78 -6.45 11.26
CA LEU A 205 -25.05 -7.20 12.48
C LEU A 205 -26.49 -6.93 12.95
N PRO A 206 -27.26 -7.97 13.30
CA PRO A 206 -28.64 -7.77 13.76
C PRO A 206 -28.69 -7.09 15.12
N ARG A 207 -29.79 -6.36 15.38
CA ARG A 207 -30.03 -5.73 16.71
C ARG A 207 -30.23 -6.75 17.83
N ASN A 208 -30.58 -7.98 17.51
CA ASN A 208 -30.81 -9.06 18.46
C ASN A 208 -29.89 -10.25 18.15
N ALA A 209 -29.24 -10.82 19.17
CA ALA A 209 -28.25 -11.91 19.02
C ALA A 209 -28.86 -13.25 18.58
N GLU A 210 -30.19 -13.32 18.49
CA GLU A 210 -30.95 -14.45 17.99
C GLU A 210 -31.00 -14.53 16.45
N VAL A 211 -30.11 -13.85 15.75
CA VAL A 211 -30.13 -13.75 14.29
C VAL A 211 -28.69 -13.78 13.78
N GLY A 212 -28.48 -14.41 12.62
CA GLY A 212 -27.18 -14.38 11.94
C GLY A 212 -26.96 -13.11 11.13
N PRO A 213 -25.71 -12.65 10.96
CA PRO A 213 -25.40 -11.42 10.25
C PRO A 213 -25.56 -11.56 8.73
N ILE A 214 -25.73 -10.42 8.04
CA ILE A 214 -25.61 -10.36 6.57
C ILE A 214 -24.19 -9.94 6.24
N VAL A 215 -23.47 -10.78 5.53
CA VAL A 215 -22.18 -10.44 4.95
C VAL A 215 -22.42 -9.76 3.61
N VAL A 216 -21.70 -8.65 3.39
CA VAL A 216 -21.76 -7.82 2.19
C VAL A 216 -20.38 -7.80 1.56
N GLU A 217 -20.30 -8.24 0.31
CA GLU A 217 -19.10 -8.17 -0.51
C GLU A 217 -19.34 -7.12 -1.62
N LEU A 218 -18.49 -6.11 -1.69
CA LEU A 218 -18.54 -5.06 -2.70
C LEU A 218 -17.30 -5.20 -3.59
N ARG A 219 -17.49 -5.74 -4.79
CA ARG A 219 -16.41 -5.87 -5.76
C ARG A 219 -16.45 -4.68 -6.71
N SER A 220 -15.40 -3.88 -6.77
CA SER A 220 -15.32 -2.79 -7.74
C SER A 220 -15.47 -3.33 -9.14
N ARG A 221 -16.49 -2.88 -9.88
CA ARG A 221 -16.51 -3.09 -11.33
C ARG A 221 -15.48 -2.11 -11.86
N LEU A 222 -14.42 -2.60 -12.48
CA LEU A 222 -13.54 -1.75 -13.28
C LEU A 222 -14.43 -1.11 -14.35
N MET A 223 -14.89 0.12 -14.12
CA MET A 223 -15.32 0.94 -15.23
C MET A 223 -14.09 1.05 -16.13
N PRO A 224 -14.17 0.70 -17.42
CA PRO A 224 -13.10 1.05 -18.33
C PRO A 224 -13.05 2.58 -18.33
N GLU A 225 -12.12 3.13 -17.54
CA GLU A 225 -11.74 4.53 -17.65
C GLU A 225 -11.48 4.78 -19.13
N GLY A 226 -12.21 5.75 -19.68
CA GLY A 226 -12.33 5.94 -21.10
C GLY A 226 -10.98 5.94 -21.80
N VAL A 227 -10.88 5.13 -22.87
CA VAL A 227 -9.95 5.24 -24.00
C VAL A 227 -8.64 6.00 -23.67
N GLY A 228 -7.77 5.37 -22.89
CA GLY A 228 -6.49 5.99 -22.50
C GLY A 228 -5.44 4.94 -22.15
N PHE A 229 -4.75 4.45 -23.18
CA PHE A 229 -3.62 3.51 -23.15
C PHE A 229 -3.91 2.06 -22.71
N PRO A 230 -3.70 1.07 -23.59
CA PRO A 230 -3.73 -0.34 -23.18
C PRO A 230 -2.52 -0.67 -22.30
N ASP A 231 -2.76 -1.31 -21.15
CA ASP A 231 -1.75 -1.84 -20.21
C ASP A 231 -0.89 -2.99 -20.79
N LEU A 232 -0.99 -3.26 -22.09
CA LEU A 232 -0.32 -4.36 -22.79
C LEU A 232 1.15 -4.08 -23.16
N LEU A 233 1.84 -3.23 -22.41
CA LEU A 233 3.30 -3.04 -22.52
C LEU A 233 4.06 -3.13 -21.18
N LEU A 234 3.43 -3.60 -20.10
CA LEU A 234 4.07 -3.75 -18.78
C LEU A 234 4.01 -5.21 -18.26
N ALA A 235 4.12 -6.18 -19.16
CA ALA A 235 4.43 -7.57 -18.80
C ALA A 235 5.90 -7.69 -18.36
N GLY A 236 6.21 -7.10 -17.21
CA GLY A 236 7.46 -7.27 -16.49
C GLY A 236 7.10 -7.49 -15.03
N ASP A 237 7.28 -8.72 -14.57
CA ASP A 237 7.15 -9.18 -13.18
C ASP A 237 7.63 -8.08 -12.21
N ARG A 238 6.69 -7.41 -11.53
CA ARG A 238 7.01 -6.24 -10.69
C ARG A 238 7.75 -6.74 -9.45
N PRO A 239 9.04 -6.39 -9.24
CA PRO A 239 9.80 -6.75 -8.04
C PRO A 239 9.26 -6.10 -6.75
N ILE A 240 8.19 -5.32 -6.85
CA ILE A 240 7.47 -4.67 -5.75
C ILE A 240 6.55 -5.66 -5.02
N ASN A 241 5.90 -6.60 -5.71
CA ASN A 241 5.01 -7.57 -5.05
C ASN A 241 5.80 -8.50 -4.12
N ARG A 242 6.99 -8.95 -4.53
CA ARG A 242 7.93 -9.73 -3.68
C ARG A 242 8.46 -8.98 -2.44
N ARG A 243 8.31 -7.64 -2.36
CA ARG A 243 8.74 -6.87 -1.19
C ARG A 243 7.62 -6.71 -0.17
N LEU A 244 6.36 -6.69 -0.60
CA LEU A 244 5.21 -6.60 0.32
C LEU A 244 5.15 -7.81 1.26
N GLU A 245 5.46 -9.01 0.75
CA GLU A 245 5.56 -10.24 1.56
C GLU A 245 6.67 -10.22 2.62
N ARG A 246 7.66 -9.33 2.51
CA ARG A 246 8.77 -9.25 3.47
C ARG A 246 8.46 -8.38 4.69
N TYR A 247 7.36 -7.64 4.65
CA TYR A 247 6.93 -6.71 5.70
C TYR A 247 5.51 -6.97 6.21
N ALA A 248 4.85 -8.02 5.72
CA ALA A 248 3.67 -8.62 6.35
C ALA A 248 4.11 -9.60 7.45
#